data_AF-A0A179BCN5-F1
#
_entry.id   AF-A0A179BCN5-F1
#
_cell.length_a   1.000
_cell.length_b   1.000
_cell.length_c   1.000
_cell.angle_alpha   90.00
_cell.angle_beta   90.00
_cell.angle_gamma   90.00
#
_symmetry.space_group_name_H-M   'P 1'
#
loop_
_entity.id
_entity.type
_entity.pdbx_description
1 polymer ?
#
loop_
_entity_poly.entity_id
_entity_poly.type
_entity_poly.pdbx_seq_one_letter_code
_entity_poly.pdbx_strand_id
1 'polypeptide(L)' 'MFDALMSLSRSRDDQPEDHQMKKTTCAACDCELGAETITVKLGGKTVEVCCQECAEALNEAEAATSAASSGKE' A
#
# COMPACT_ATOMS: atom_id res chain seq x y z
N MET A 1 -35.62 14.26 -11.25
CA MET A 1 -35.11 14.76 -9.95
C MET A 1 -34.09 13.82 -9.31
N PHE A 2 -33.45 12.90 -10.06
CA PHE A 2 -32.54 11.88 -9.50
C PHE A 2 -31.15 11.79 -10.17
N ASP A 3 -30.80 12.67 -11.11
CA ASP A 3 -29.61 12.50 -11.97
C ASP A 3 -28.50 13.57 -11.78
N ALA A 4 -28.48 14.26 -10.64
CA ALA A 4 -27.52 15.35 -10.39
C ALA A 4 -26.64 15.18 -9.14
N LEU A 5 -26.71 14.04 -8.44
CA LEU A 5 -25.84 13.75 -7.28
C LEU A 5 -24.66 12.82 -7.60
N MET A 6 -24.60 12.26 -8.81
CA MET A 6 -23.59 11.27 -9.22
C MET A 6 -22.38 11.94 -9.91
N SER A 7 -21.97 13.12 -9.46
CA SER A 7 -20.83 13.86 -10.02
C SER A 7 -19.90 14.51 -8.98
N LEU A 8 -20.09 14.24 -7.67
CA LEU A 8 -19.12 14.65 -6.64
C LEU A 8 -17.96 13.66 -6.45
N SER A 9 -17.89 12.57 -7.23
CA SER A 9 -16.83 11.56 -7.10
C SER A 9 -15.54 11.84 -7.87
N ARG A 10 -15.32 13.07 -8.41
CA ARG A 10 -14.20 13.33 -9.34
C ARG A 10 -13.44 14.66 -9.17
N SER A 11 -13.15 15.06 -7.94
CA SER A 11 -12.07 16.02 -7.64
C SER A 11 -10.96 15.24 -6.94
N ARG A 12 -9.85 14.87 -7.61
CA ARG A 12 -8.58 15.63 -7.56
C ARG A 12 -8.26 16.00 -6.10
N ASP A 13 -7.48 15.19 -5.38
CA ASP A 13 -6.01 15.13 -5.46
C ASP A 13 -5.37 16.50 -5.17
N ASP A 14 -4.31 16.48 -4.35
CA ASP A 14 -3.53 17.62 -3.82
C ASP A 14 -4.21 18.30 -2.61
N GLN A 15 -3.99 17.86 -1.38
CA GLN A 15 -2.75 18.18 -0.65
C GLN A 15 -2.51 17.18 0.49
N PRO A 16 -1.43 16.39 0.41
CA PRO A 16 -0.60 16.15 1.57
C PRO A 16 0.67 17.00 1.44
N GLU A 17 0.60 18.29 1.79
CA GLU A 17 1.82 18.95 2.28
C GLU A 17 2.06 18.47 3.70
N ASP A 18 2.78 17.35 3.82
CA ASP A 18 3.76 17.27 4.89
C ASP A 18 5.09 16.79 4.30
N HIS A 19 5.95 17.77 4.08
CA HIS A 19 7.39 17.68 4.23
C HIS A 19 8.01 16.35 3.81
N GLN A 20 8.42 16.38 2.54
CA GLN A 20 9.50 15.62 1.93
C GLN A 20 10.78 15.55 2.81
N MET A 21 10.71 14.79 3.89
CA MET A 21 11.75 13.87 4.28
C MET A 21 11.23 12.54 3.75
N LYS A 22 11.94 11.93 2.80
CA LYS A 22 11.54 10.66 2.18
C LYS A 22 11.68 9.55 3.22
N LYS A 23 10.83 9.56 4.23
CA LYS A 23 10.74 8.54 5.26
C LYS A 23 10.04 7.37 4.59
N THR A 24 10.70 6.22 4.58
CA THR A 24 10.03 4.99 4.17
C THR A 24 8.84 4.81 5.10
N THR A 25 7.66 4.47 4.57
CA THR A 25 6.45 4.25 5.38
C THR A 25 6.02 2.81 5.24
N CYS A 26 5.39 2.28 6.30
CA CYS A 26 5.07 0.87 6.37
C CYS A 26 3.97 0.57 5.38
N ALA A 27 4.21 -0.33 4.42
CA ALA A 27 3.20 -0.69 3.44
C ALA A 27 1.94 -1.35 4.05
N ALA A 28 2.01 -1.79 5.32
CA ALA A 28 0.88 -2.42 6.02
C ALA A 28 0.12 -1.46 6.95
N CYS A 29 0.80 -0.52 7.60
CA CYS A 29 0.23 0.31 8.66
C CYS A 29 0.49 1.82 8.48
N ASP A 30 1.17 2.21 7.41
CA ASP A 30 1.53 3.60 7.07
C ASP A 30 2.36 4.35 8.12
N CYS A 31 2.90 3.66 9.13
CA CYS A 31 3.81 4.24 10.12
C CYS A 31 5.18 4.60 9.52
N GLU A 32 5.83 5.62 10.09
CA GLU A 32 7.21 6.00 9.74
C GLU A 32 8.18 4.83 10.00
N LEU A 33 8.92 4.42 8.98
CA LEU A 33 10.03 3.47 9.12
C LEU A 33 11.31 4.23 9.44
N GLY A 34 12.09 3.64 10.35
CA GLY A 34 13.39 4.12 10.77
C GLY A 34 14.55 3.35 10.12
N ALA A 35 15.68 3.26 10.83
CA ALA A 35 16.86 2.51 10.36
C ALA A 35 16.69 0.99 10.43
N GLU A 36 15.75 0.49 11.24
CA GLU A 36 15.45 -0.93 11.38
C GLU A 36 14.14 -1.27 10.68
N THR A 37 14.26 -1.69 9.42
CA THR A 37 13.15 -2.11 8.57
C THR A 37 13.34 -3.54 8.13
N ILE A 38 12.21 -4.23 7.87
CA ILE A 38 12.23 -5.58 7.31
C ILE A 38 11.82 -5.47 5.85
N THR A 39 12.65 -6.00 4.98
CA THR A 39 12.46 -5.96 3.54
C THR A 39 11.74 -7.24 3.08
N VAL A 40 10.55 -7.10 2.51
CA VAL A 40 9.77 -8.22 1.95
C VAL A 40 9.50 -8.04 0.47
N LYS A 41 9.40 -9.15 -0.27
CA LYS A 41 9.13 -9.15 -1.70
C LYS A 41 7.66 -9.47 -1.95
N LEU A 42 6.94 -8.54 -2.55
CA LEU A 42 5.52 -8.66 -2.89
C LEU A 42 5.35 -8.46 -4.39
N GLY A 43 4.82 -9.45 -5.13
CA GLY A 43 4.49 -9.29 -6.55
C GLY A 43 5.69 -8.84 -7.41
N GLY A 44 6.91 -9.26 -7.04
CA GLY A 44 8.14 -8.87 -7.74
C GLY A 44 8.72 -7.50 -7.36
N LYS A 45 8.04 -6.71 -6.53
CA LYS A 45 8.56 -5.48 -5.93
C LYS A 45 8.98 -5.71 -4.49
N THR A 46 10.01 -5.00 -4.07
CA THR A 46 10.51 -5.06 -2.69
C THR A 46 9.91 -3.89 -1.92
N VAL A 47 9.28 -4.17 -0.78
CA VAL A 47 8.73 -3.15 0.13
C VAL A 47 9.27 -3.37 1.53
N GLU A 48 9.26 -2.30 2.32
CA GLU A 48 9.77 -2.31 3.67
C GLU A 48 8.61 -2.22 4.67
N VAL A 49 8.76 -2.89 5.81
CA VAL A 49 7.79 -2.86 6.91
C VAL A 49 8.46 -2.58 8.25
N CYS A 50 7.66 -2.11 9.21
CA CYS A 50 8.13 -1.75 10.55
C CYS A 50 8.28 -2.95 11.50
N CYS A 51 7.65 -4.09 11.23
CA CYS A 51 7.72 -5.27 12.09
C CYS A 51 7.43 -6.58 11.34
N GLN A 52 7.77 -7.72 11.95
CA GLN A 52 7.57 -9.04 11.34
C GLN A 52 6.08 -9.36 11.11
N GLU A 53 5.19 -8.91 12.00
CA GLU A 53 3.74 -9.10 11.84
C GLU A 53 3.23 -8.44 10.55
N CYS A 54 3.69 -7.23 10.25
CA CYS A 54 3.38 -6.55 9.00
C CYS A 54 3.92 -7.30 7.77
N ALA A 55 5.13 -7.87 7.88
CA ALA A 55 5.73 -8.68 6.83
C ALA A 55 4.90 -9.94 6.54
N GLU A 56 4.49 -10.64 7.60
CA GLU A 56 3.73 -11.89 7.51
C GLU A 56 2.34 -11.64 6.91
N ALA A 57 1.61 -10.64 7.42
CA ALA A 57 0.30 -10.25 6.91
C ALA A 57 0.34 -9.84 5.42
N LEU A 58 1.35 -9.07 5.02
CA LEU A 58 1.53 -8.70 3.61
C LEU A 58 1.90 -9.92 2.75
N ASN A 59 2.72 -10.84 3.26
CA ASN A 59 3.10 -12.04 2.53
C ASN A 59 1.92 -12.99 2.33
N GLU A 60 1.05 -13.17 3.34
CA GLU A 60 -0.15 -14.00 3.23
C GLU A 60 -1.15 -13.41 2.21
N ALA A 61 -1.38 -12.10 2.26
CA ALA A 61 -2.20 -11.41 1.28
C ALA A 61 -1.59 -11.49 -0.13
N GLU A 62 -0.26 -11.38 -0.23
CA GLU A 62 0.45 -11.51 -1.50
C GLU A 62 0.39 -12.93 -2.07
N ALA A 63 0.58 -13.95 -1.25
CA ALA A 63 0.44 -15.34 -1.66
C ALA A 63 -0.98 -15.62 -2.20
N ALA A 64 -2.01 -15.06 -1.56
CA ALA A 64 -3.39 -15.18 -2.01
C ALA A 64 -3.64 -14.46 -3.35
N THR A 65 -3.14 -13.24 -3.54
CA THR A 65 -3.30 -12.50 -4.81
C THR A 65 -2.42 -13.05 -5.94
N SER A 66 -1.20 -13.50 -5.65
CA SER A 66 -0.28 -14.11 -6.62
C SER A 66 -0.85 -15.43 -7.18
N ALA A 67 -1.54 -16.22 -6.36
CA ALA A 67 -2.30 -17.37 -6.82
C ALA A 67 -3.50 -16.98 -7.72
N ALA A 68 -4.16 -15.85 -7.44
CA ALA A 68 -5.28 -15.36 -8.24
C ALA A 68 -4.83 -14.69 -9.56
N SER A 69 -3.66 -14.05 -9.57
CA SER A 69 -3.16 -13.28 -10.73
C SER A 69 -2.45 -14.13 -11.78
N SER A 70 -2.03 -15.36 -11.44
CA SER A 70 -1.44 -16.30 -12.41
C SER A 70 -2.49 -17.18 -13.13
N GLY A 71 -3.78 -16.93 -12.91
CA GLY A 71 -4.90 -17.74 -13.42
C GLY A 71 -5.77 -17.09 -14.49
N LYS A 72 -5.36 -15.97 -15.11
CA LYS A 72 -6.16 -15.33 -16.16
C LYS A 72 -5.28 -14.61 -17.16
N GLU A 73 -4.90 -15.32 -18.22
CA GLU A 73 -5.41 -15.15 -19.60
C GLU A 73 -5.09 -16.38 -20.45
#